data_AF-A0A2N5MAU0-F1
#
_entry.id   AF-A0A2N5MAU0-F1
#
_cell.length_a   1.000
_cell.length_b   1.000
_cell.length_c   1.000
_cell.angle_alpha   90.00
_cell.angle_beta   90.00
_cell.angle_gamma   90.00
#
_symmetry.space_group_name_H-M   'P 1'
#
loop_
_entity.id
_entity.type
_entity.pdbx_description
1 polymer ?
#
loop_
_entity_poly.entity_id
_entity_poly.type
_entity_poly.pdbx_seq_one_letter_code
_entity_poly.pdbx_strand_id
1 'polypeptide(L)'
;MEGKKTSYLEEQTEAAITHDGGHVFVFQRSKVKLHDHLEISFLEESAVPLKKEIEVTEDEVIVKVKAPPEFLTFTDLRKKNKQARLIFAHQLVKKVSSHEWPRLNLIVSPENIVADPSLTPYFLHYGVKESIPPYEKEPERILKEVKAAVAAAADGQYTFNEYLHYHQTLKLSNLSKDIMAQESYEELLSLLESSINGLEKQESTYAHIPQRKWNINRYSLIGAAILLIPAIIYLFYTILVVQPKQEAYVKSGELFLEGKYSEVIEELDKYNPEDMPYVVQYELASSYVTNENLDDAQRDAVNNLITLQTDPQYFLYWIYIGRGMNEEAVDIARSLEFRDSIIYGLLKYKEDVKANDKLSGEEKQKELDAIEQEVKEYKQDIEEQKKLEEESKMEEESQAATQQEAVETQPAVVKKAEPKPPAKETPKAPQTKEKTKAVPKDAE
;
A
#
# COMPACT_ATOMS: atom_id res chain seq x y z
N MET A 1 51.80 -20.26 34.75
CA MET A 1 51.04 -21.42 34.26
C MET A 1 49.70 -21.37 34.97
N GLU A 2 48.62 -21.11 34.25
CA GLU A 2 47.28 -21.25 34.83
C GLU A 2 46.95 -22.73 34.89
N GLY A 3 46.47 -23.22 36.04
CA GLY A 3 46.06 -24.61 36.18
C GLY A 3 44.89 -24.90 35.26
N LYS A 4 44.99 -25.96 34.45
CA LYS A 4 43.86 -26.49 33.67
C LYS A 4 42.77 -26.84 34.68
N LYS A 5 41.66 -26.09 34.69
CA LYS A 5 40.54 -26.35 35.60
C LYS A 5 40.01 -27.75 35.33
N THR A 6 39.93 -28.55 36.39
CA THR A 6 39.30 -29.86 36.38
C THR A 6 37.82 -29.74 36.08
N SER A 7 37.29 -30.76 35.41
CA SER A 7 35.85 -30.92 35.17
C SER A 7 35.15 -31.40 36.46
N TYR A 8 33.85 -31.12 36.62
CA TYR A 8 33.10 -31.66 37.76
C TYR A 8 33.05 -33.20 37.71
N LEU A 9 33.00 -33.78 36.50
CA LEU A 9 33.03 -35.22 36.31
C LEU A 9 34.43 -35.80 36.63
N GLU A 10 35.52 -35.11 36.28
CA GLU A 10 36.88 -35.46 36.73
C GLU A 10 37.00 -35.40 38.26
N GLU A 11 36.47 -34.36 38.91
CA GLU A 11 36.50 -34.18 40.36
C GLU A 11 35.68 -35.22 41.13
N GLN A 12 34.54 -35.69 40.59
CA GLN A 12 33.72 -36.73 41.22
C GLN A 12 34.19 -38.17 40.94
N THR A 13 35.15 -38.37 40.03
CA THR A 13 35.61 -39.73 39.62
C THR A 13 37.11 -39.96 39.81
N GLU A 14 37.91 -38.91 40.01
CA GLU A 14 39.38 -38.90 39.91
C GLU A 14 39.94 -39.48 38.59
N ALA A 15 39.10 -39.58 37.55
CA ALA A 15 39.49 -40.00 36.21
C ALA A 15 40.02 -38.81 35.39
N ALA A 16 40.99 -39.08 34.52
CA ALA A 16 41.34 -38.14 33.46
C ALA A 16 40.39 -38.34 32.28
N ILE A 17 39.75 -37.26 31.79
CA ILE A 17 38.78 -37.33 30.70
C ILE A 17 39.37 -36.73 29.42
N THR A 18 39.27 -37.47 28.32
CA THR A 18 39.70 -37.00 27.00
C THR A 18 38.64 -37.24 25.92
N HIS A 19 38.74 -36.48 24.82
CA HIS A 19 37.72 -36.41 23.76
C HIS A 19 38.30 -36.72 22.38
N ASP A 20 39.13 -37.76 22.27
CA ASP A 20 39.71 -38.21 21.00
C ASP A 20 38.83 -39.32 20.37
N GLY A 21 38.19 -39.01 19.23
CA GLY A 21 37.33 -39.95 18.48
C GLY A 21 36.06 -40.48 19.20
N GLY A 22 35.84 -40.05 20.45
CA GLY A 22 34.79 -40.47 21.39
C GLY A 22 35.01 -39.81 22.75
N HIS A 23 34.45 -40.36 23.82
CA HIS A 23 34.74 -39.97 25.21
C HIS A 23 35.56 -41.08 25.88
N VAL A 24 36.71 -40.74 26.45
CA VAL A 24 37.59 -41.72 27.11
C VAL A 24 37.80 -41.32 28.56
N PHE A 25 37.50 -42.24 29.47
CA PHE A 25 37.68 -42.10 30.91
C PHE A 25 38.83 -42.99 31.35
N VAL A 26 39.91 -42.40 31.86
CA VAL A 26 41.11 -43.12 32.33
C VAL A 26 41.19 -43.05 33.85
N PHE A 27 41.04 -44.20 34.51
CA PHE A 27 41.14 -44.34 35.95
C PHE A 27 42.47 -45.01 36.30
N GLN A 28 43.20 -44.48 37.28
CA GLN A 28 44.39 -45.15 37.83
C GLN A 28 43.94 -46.40 38.61
N ARG A 29 44.44 -47.59 38.26
CA ARG A 29 44.06 -48.87 38.86
C ARG A 29 44.31 -48.90 40.36
N SER A 30 45.38 -48.24 40.81
CA SER A 30 45.73 -48.05 42.22
C SER A 30 44.77 -47.17 43.03
N LYS A 31 43.87 -46.41 42.37
CA LYS A 31 42.83 -45.59 43.00
C LYS A 31 41.44 -46.22 42.97
N VAL A 32 41.19 -47.20 42.10
CA VAL A 32 39.87 -47.85 41.97
C VAL A 32 39.79 -49.14 42.75
N LYS A 33 38.58 -49.47 43.23
CA LYS A 33 38.30 -50.69 44.01
C LYS A 33 38.16 -51.96 43.14
N LEU A 34 38.52 -51.91 41.85
CA LEU A 34 38.34 -52.99 40.89
C LEU A 34 39.28 -54.18 41.19
N HIS A 35 38.71 -55.35 41.53
CA HIS A 35 39.47 -56.59 41.75
C HIS A 35 39.48 -57.46 40.48
N ASP A 36 38.33 -57.65 39.85
CA ASP A 36 38.13 -58.46 38.64
C ASP A 36 37.52 -57.62 37.51
N HIS A 37 38.00 -57.80 36.27
CA HIS A 37 37.42 -57.19 35.07
C HIS A 37 35.92 -57.56 34.90
N LEU A 38 35.52 -58.77 35.28
CA LEU A 38 34.11 -59.23 35.22
C LEU A 38 33.17 -58.39 36.08
N GLU A 39 33.69 -57.59 37.01
CA GLU A 39 32.90 -56.62 37.75
C GLU A 39 32.32 -55.50 36.89
N ILE A 40 32.95 -55.18 35.75
CA ILE A 40 32.64 -54.00 34.93
C ILE A 40 32.32 -54.32 33.47
N SER A 41 32.64 -55.51 32.95
CA SER A 41 32.38 -55.88 31.55
C SER A 41 30.91 -55.71 31.13
N PHE A 42 29.96 -55.86 32.07
CA PHE A 42 28.53 -55.65 31.80
C PHE A 42 28.17 -54.21 31.38
N LEU A 43 29.07 -53.24 31.61
CA LEU A 43 28.91 -51.87 31.12
C LEU A 43 28.91 -51.78 29.59
N GLU A 44 29.58 -52.70 28.89
CA GLU A 44 29.66 -52.75 27.42
C GLU A 44 28.28 -53.00 26.80
N GLU A 45 27.45 -53.82 27.46
CA GLU A 45 26.07 -54.12 27.06
C GLU A 45 25.03 -53.13 27.62
N SER A 46 25.37 -52.41 28.70
CA SER A 46 24.38 -51.70 29.54
C SER A 46 23.65 -50.50 28.92
N ALA A 47 24.08 -50.01 27.75
CA ALA A 47 23.75 -48.65 27.30
C ALA A 47 23.56 -48.47 25.78
N VAL A 48 23.05 -49.46 25.05
CA VAL A 48 22.64 -49.31 23.64
C VAL A 48 21.79 -48.03 23.46
N PRO A 49 22.14 -47.10 22.53
CA PRO A 49 23.06 -47.26 21.40
C PRO A 49 24.48 -46.70 21.62
N LEU A 50 24.87 -46.29 22.83
CA LEU A 50 26.26 -45.95 23.14
C LEU A 50 27.11 -47.22 23.11
N LYS A 51 28.13 -47.27 22.24
CA LYS A 51 29.12 -48.35 22.28
C LYS A 51 30.13 -48.06 23.37
N LYS A 52 30.38 -49.02 24.25
CA LYS A 52 31.41 -48.94 25.29
C LYS A 52 32.39 -50.09 25.13
N GLU A 53 33.67 -49.79 25.25
CA GLU A 53 34.79 -50.71 25.12
C GLU A 53 35.69 -50.50 26.36
N ILE A 54 36.02 -51.58 27.08
CA ILE A 54 36.76 -51.53 28.35
C ILE A 54 38.11 -52.22 28.22
N GLU A 55 39.18 -51.47 28.53
CA GLU A 55 40.55 -51.96 28.53
C GLU A 55 41.12 -51.86 29.96
N VAL A 56 41.42 -53.02 30.57
CA VAL A 56 42.07 -53.10 31.88
C VAL A 56 43.54 -53.48 31.70
N THR A 57 44.43 -52.58 32.10
CA THR A 57 45.89 -52.76 32.07
C THR A 57 46.44 -52.99 33.48
N GLU A 58 47.77 -53.07 33.64
CA GLU A 58 48.38 -53.19 34.97
C GLU A 58 48.21 -51.91 35.81
N ASP A 59 48.40 -50.73 35.22
CA ASP A 59 48.34 -49.43 35.91
C ASP A 59 47.02 -48.67 35.74
N GLU A 60 46.28 -48.88 34.65
CA GLU A 60 45.09 -48.09 34.28
C GLU A 60 43.88 -48.93 33.88
N VAL A 61 42.68 -48.42 34.18
CA VAL A 61 41.39 -48.89 33.66
C VAL A 61 40.85 -47.82 32.73
N ILE A 62 40.64 -48.18 31.46
CA ILE A 62 40.24 -47.25 30.39
C ILE A 62 38.85 -47.64 29.90
N VAL A 63 37.90 -46.72 29.98
CA VAL A 63 36.54 -46.88 29.45
C VAL A 63 36.38 -45.94 28.25
N LYS A 64 36.27 -46.51 27.05
CA LYS A 64 36.04 -45.77 25.80
C LYS A 64 34.55 -45.81 25.48
N VAL A 65 33.94 -44.66 25.24
CA VAL A 65 32.51 -44.51 25.00
C VAL A 65 32.28 -43.74 23.70
N LYS A 66 31.67 -44.41 22.71
CA LYS A 66 31.39 -43.85 21.39
C LYS A 66 29.88 -43.69 21.18
N ALA A 67 29.43 -42.43 21.24
CA ALA A 67 28.08 -42.07 20.84
C ALA A 67 27.92 -42.12 19.30
N PRO A 68 26.72 -42.41 18.77
CA PRO A 68 26.41 -42.22 17.35
C PRO A 68 26.60 -40.75 16.91
N PRO A 69 26.99 -40.47 15.66
CA PRO A 69 27.28 -39.10 15.19
C PRO A 69 26.05 -38.19 15.12
N GLU A 70 24.84 -38.74 15.24
CA GLU A 70 23.58 -38.00 15.31
C GLU A 70 23.25 -37.47 16.71
N PHE A 71 24.01 -37.90 17.74
CA PHE A 71 23.76 -37.52 19.12
C PHE A 71 24.21 -36.09 19.41
N LEU A 72 23.43 -35.40 20.24
CA LEU A 72 23.64 -34.02 20.64
C LEU A 72 24.41 -33.97 21.97
N THR A 73 25.45 -33.15 22.03
CA THR A 73 26.09 -32.81 23.30
C THR A 73 25.19 -31.89 24.14
N PHE A 74 25.41 -31.82 25.45
CA PHE A 74 24.72 -30.85 26.31
C PHE A 74 24.90 -29.39 25.82
N THR A 75 26.05 -29.07 25.23
CA THR A 75 26.33 -27.75 24.64
C THR A 75 25.49 -27.49 23.38
N ASP A 76 25.15 -28.52 22.60
CA ASP A 76 24.28 -28.40 21.43
C ASP A 76 22.79 -28.39 21.80
N LEU A 77 22.41 -29.12 22.85
CA LEU A 77 21.07 -29.04 23.45
C LEU A 77 20.77 -27.62 23.95
N ARG A 78 21.73 -26.94 24.59
CA ARG A 78 21.58 -25.52 25.00
C ARG A 78 21.38 -24.55 23.82
N LYS A 79 21.68 -24.94 22.57
CA LYS A 79 21.42 -24.13 21.36
C LYS A 79 20.01 -24.35 20.76
N LYS A 80 19.23 -25.33 21.25
CA LYS A 80 17.86 -25.62 20.76
C LYS A 80 16.84 -24.60 21.27
N ASN A 81 15.64 -24.60 20.68
CA ASN A 81 14.51 -23.76 21.14
C ASN A 81 14.11 -24.11 22.59
N LYS A 82 13.39 -23.20 23.25
CA LYS A 82 13.03 -23.36 24.68
C LYS A 82 12.19 -24.63 24.93
N GLN A 83 11.29 -24.97 24.01
CA GLN A 83 10.46 -26.19 24.09
C GLN A 83 11.34 -27.47 24.10
N ALA A 84 12.27 -27.64 23.14
CA ALA A 84 13.16 -28.79 23.13
C ALA A 84 14.07 -28.87 24.37
N ARG A 85 14.53 -27.71 24.88
CA ARG A 85 15.33 -27.66 26.12
C ARG A 85 14.54 -28.10 27.36
N LEU A 86 13.25 -27.76 27.43
CA LEU A 86 12.34 -28.26 28.47
C LEU A 86 11.99 -29.75 28.30
N ILE A 87 11.77 -30.21 27.06
CA ILE A 87 11.50 -31.63 26.77
C ILE A 87 12.69 -32.50 27.17
N PHE A 88 13.92 -32.11 26.78
CA PHE A 88 15.16 -32.76 27.24
C PHE A 88 15.25 -32.79 28.77
N ALA A 89 15.00 -31.67 29.43
CA ALA A 89 15.07 -31.57 30.88
C ALA A 89 14.05 -32.50 31.58
N HIS A 90 12.81 -32.57 31.08
CA HIS A 90 11.78 -33.49 31.56
C HIS A 90 12.18 -34.96 31.34
N GLN A 91 12.71 -35.29 30.16
CA GLN A 91 13.22 -36.63 29.87
C GLN A 91 14.44 -36.99 30.75
N LEU A 92 15.29 -36.03 31.13
CA LEU A 92 16.41 -36.23 32.05
C LEU A 92 15.95 -36.58 33.47
N VAL A 93 15.00 -35.84 34.03
CA VAL A 93 14.41 -36.17 35.34
C VAL A 93 13.80 -37.57 35.30
N LYS A 94 13.01 -37.89 34.26
CA LYS A 94 12.40 -39.20 34.07
C LYS A 94 13.43 -40.33 33.93
N LYS A 95 14.55 -40.09 33.23
CA LYS A 95 15.63 -41.07 33.05
C LYS A 95 16.38 -41.37 34.36
N VAL A 96 16.50 -40.38 35.25
CA VAL A 96 17.14 -40.54 36.56
C VAL A 96 16.19 -41.17 37.57
N SER A 97 14.91 -40.77 37.61
CA SER A 97 13.92 -41.35 38.54
C SER A 97 13.59 -42.81 38.23
N SER A 98 13.73 -43.25 36.97
CA SER A 98 13.56 -44.66 36.56
C SER A 98 14.87 -45.49 36.56
N HIS A 99 15.96 -44.99 37.17
CA HIS A 99 17.25 -45.72 37.21
C HIS A 99 17.31 -46.73 38.37
N GLU A 100 16.64 -47.87 38.18
CA GLU A 100 16.47 -48.92 39.21
C GLU A 100 17.73 -49.77 39.46
N TRP A 101 18.70 -49.80 38.52
CA TRP A 101 19.88 -50.69 38.55
C TRP A 101 20.67 -50.62 39.87
N PRO A 102 20.67 -51.65 40.74
CA PRO A 102 21.19 -51.53 42.10
C PRO A 102 22.72 -51.33 42.19
N ARG A 103 23.47 -51.89 41.22
CA ARG A 103 24.94 -51.81 41.15
C ARG A 103 25.46 -50.55 40.43
N LEU A 104 24.60 -49.84 39.68
CA LEU A 104 24.98 -48.67 38.88
C LEU A 104 24.64 -47.37 39.58
N ASN A 105 25.64 -46.49 39.70
CA ASN A 105 25.57 -45.21 40.38
C ASN A 105 25.75 -44.07 39.37
N LEU A 106 25.01 -42.97 39.56
CA LEU A 106 24.94 -41.86 38.59
C LEU A 106 25.75 -40.64 39.04
N ILE A 107 26.22 -39.89 38.03
CA ILE A 107 26.59 -38.47 38.11
C ILE A 107 25.85 -37.75 36.99
N VAL A 108 25.04 -36.75 37.32
CA VAL A 108 24.16 -36.03 36.39
C VAL A 108 24.77 -34.66 36.04
N SER A 109 25.89 -34.67 35.32
CA SER A 109 26.58 -33.46 34.85
C SER A 109 26.49 -33.28 33.33
N PRO A 110 26.60 -32.05 32.78
CA PRO A 110 26.61 -31.78 31.34
C PRO A 110 27.63 -32.57 30.54
N GLU A 111 28.77 -32.90 31.16
CA GLU A 111 29.88 -33.63 30.56
C GLU A 111 29.61 -35.13 30.49
N ASN A 112 28.70 -35.65 31.34
CA ASN A 112 28.30 -37.05 31.36
C ASN A 112 27.10 -37.34 30.45
N ILE A 113 26.43 -36.33 29.90
CA ILE A 113 25.14 -36.46 29.22
C ILE A 113 25.25 -36.13 27.72
N VAL A 114 24.83 -37.09 26.90
CA VAL A 114 24.48 -36.90 25.49
C VAL A 114 23.02 -37.25 25.28
N ALA A 115 22.38 -36.73 24.22
CA ALA A 115 21.02 -37.09 23.87
C ALA A 115 20.88 -37.55 22.42
N ASP A 116 19.91 -38.41 22.15
CA ASP A 116 19.52 -38.79 20.80
C ASP A 116 18.75 -37.66 20.08
N PRO A 117 18.44 -37.80 18.77
CA PRO A 117 17.58 -36.85 18.05
C PRO A 117 16.18 -36.64 18.67
N SER A 118 15.67 -37.63 19.42
CA SER A 118 14.40 -37.58 20.18
C SER A 118 14.51 -36.84 21.53
N LEU A 119 15.68 -36.28 21.84
CA LEU A 119 16.05 -35.59 23.08
C LEU A 119 16.20 -36.51 24.32
N THR A 120 16.28 -37.83 24.11
CA THR A 120 16.42 -38.84 25.17
C THR A 120 17.84 -38.84 25.71
N PRO A 121 18.06 -38.60 27.02
CA PRO A 121 19.40 -38.56 27.59
C PRO A 121 19.97 -39.96 27.87
N TYR A 122 21.27 -40.08 27.60
CA TYR A 122 22.10 -41.25 27.89
C TYR A 122 23.35 -40.81 28.65
N PHE A 123 23.75 -41.60 29.64
CA PHE A 123 24.94 -41.35 30.44
C PHE A 123 26.17 -42.09 29.88
N LEU A 124 27.24 -41.34 29.66
CA LEU A 124 28.50 -41.85 29.12
C LEU A 124 29.18 -42.74 30.16
N HIS A 125 29.34 -42.25 31.38
CA HIS A 125 29.90 -42.92 32.54
C HIS A 125 28.81 -43.31 33.56
N TYR A 126 29.02 -44.46 34.20
CA TYR A 126 28.29 -44.93 35.38
C TYR A 126 29.30 -45.46 36.41
N GLY A 127 29.15 -45.08 37.66
CA GLY A 127 29.85 -45.75 38.76
C GLY A 127 29.34 -47.18 38.94
N VAL A 128 30.22 -48.08 39.34
CA VAL A 128 29.89 -49.48 39.65
C VAL A 128 30.22 -49.73 41.11
N LYS A 129 29.22 -50.14 41.89
CA LYS A 129 29.35 -50.36 43.34
C LYS A 129 30.55 -51.25 43.67
N GLU A 130 31.42 -50.73 44.53
CA GLU A 130 32.70 -51.29 44.96
C GLU A 130 33.72 -51.62 43.85
N SER A 131 33.56 -51.07 42.63
CA SER A 131 34.47 -51.33 41.50
C SER A 131 35.02 -50.04 40.88
N ILE A 132 34.17 -49.10 40.45
CA ILE A 132 34.54 -47.84 39.77
C ILE A 132 33.71 -46.67 40.35
N PRO A 133 34.28 -45.49 40.61
CA PRO A 133 33.56 -44.39 41.25
C PRO A 133 32.46 -43.76 40.37
N PRO A 134 31.38 -43.23 40.96
CA PRO A 134 31.07 -43.22 42.38
C PRO A 134 30.67 -44.62 42.89
N TYR A 135 31.18 -45.02 44.05
CA TYR A 135 30.98 -46.36 44.60
C TYR A 135 29.62 -46.56 45.28
N GLU A 136 28.99 -45.46 45.72
CA GLU A 136 27.73 -45.47 46.47
C GLU A 136 26.65 -44.62 45.80
N LYS A 137 25.39 -44.77 46.25
CA LYS A 137 24.26 -43.96 45.79
C LYS A 137 23.98 -42.84 46.79
N GLU A 138 24.30 -41.61 46.39
CA GLU A 138 24.01 -40.40 47.15
C GLU A 138 22.77 -39.70 46.56
N PRO A 139 21.54 -40.02 47.00
CA PRO A 139 20.33 -39.48 46.38
C PRO A 139 20.24 -37.95 46.50
N GLU A 140 20.76 -37.37 47.58
CA GLU A 140 20.88 -35.92 47.74
C GLU A 140 21.82 -35.27 46.73
N ARG A 141 22.97 -35.91 46.42
CA ARG A 141 23.90 -35.38 45.42
C ARG A 141 23.25 -35.43 44.05
N ILE A 142 22.68 -36.59 43.69
CA ILE A 142 21.98 -36.80 42.42
C ILE A 142 20.80 -35.81 42.27
N LEU A 143 20.04 -35.51 43.31
CA LEU A 143 18.97 -34.50 43.25
C LEU A 143 19.52 -33.08 42.99
N LYS A 144 20.63 -32.69 43.64
CA LYS A 144 21.29 -31.39 43.44
C LYS A 144 21.88 -31.29 42.03
N GLU A 145 22.53 -32.35 41.53
CA GLU A 145 23.01 -32.49 40.15
C GLU A 145 21.86 -32.38 39.14
N VAL A 146 20.78 -33.14 39.31
CA VAL A 146 19.59 -33.11 38.44
C VAL A 146 19.01 -31.71 38.36
N LYS A 147 18.79 -31.03 39.50
CA LYS A 147 18.30 -29.65 39.54
C LYS A 147 19.21 -28.69 38.76
N ALA A 148 20.52 -28.76 38.98
CA ALA A 148 21.50 -27.91 38.31
C ALA A 148 21.58 -28.18 36.79
N ALA A 149 21.51 -29.45 36.36
CA ALA A 149 21.50 -29.83 34.94
C ALA A 149 20.19 -29.41 34.26
N VAL A 150 19.05 -29.61 34.91
CA VAL A 150 17.72 -29.19 34.44
C VAL A 150 17.66 -27.66 34.29
N ALA A 151 18.16 -26.90 35.26
CA ALA A 151 18.22 -25.43 35.17
C ALA A 151 19.17 -24.95 34.06
N ALA A 152 20.36 -25.55 33.94
CA ALA A 152 21.34 -25.23 32.89
C ALA A 152 20.88 -25.57 31.47
N ALA A 153 19.99 -26.55 31.33
CA ALA A 153 19.35 -26.88 30.06
C ALA A 153 18.13 -25.98 29.78
N ALA A 154 17.12 -26.00 30.65
CA ALA A 154 15.80 -25.41 30.39
C ALA A 154 15.80 -23.88 30.34
N ASP A 155 16.49 -23.24 31.27
CA ASP A 155 16.67 -21.78 31.29
C ASP A 155 18.01 -21.43 30.63
N GLY A 156 19.11 -21.92 31.23
CA GLY A 156 20.46 -21.76 30.70
C GLY A 156 21.07 -20.37 30.91
N GLN A 157 20.53 -19.56 31.82
CA GLN A 157 21.06 -18.26 32.23
C GLN A 157 22.48 -18.38 32.83
N TYR A 158 22.74 -19.46 33.57
CA TYR A 158 24.03 -19.77 34.20
C TYR A 158 24.58 -21.14 33.74
N THR A 159 25.81 -21.47 34.16
CA THR A 159 26.41 -22.80 33.98
C THR A 159 25.96 -23.80 35.06
N PHE A 160 26.19 -25.09 34.83
CA PHE A 160 25.87 -26.16 35.79
C PHE A 160 26.55 -25.94 37.16
N ASN A 161 27.86 -25.65 37.21
CA ASN A 161 28.57 -25.41 38.47
C ASN A 161 28.02 -24.17 39.22
N GLU A 162 27.55 -23.15 38.50
CA GLU A 162 26.91 -21.97 39.10
C GLU A 162 25.54 -22.31 39.73
N TYR A 163 24.69 -23.09 39.06
CA TYR A 163 23.45 -23.60 39.65
C TYR A 163 23.73 -24.61 40.79
N LEU A 164 24.79 -25.41 40.71
CA LEU A 164 25.12 -26.42 41.73
C LEU A 164 25.63 -25.80 43.04
N HIS A 165 26.49 -24.77 42.97
CA HIS A 165 27.16 -24.22 44.15
C HIS A 165 26.64 -22.84 44.60
N TYR A 166 26.04 -22.04 43.71
CA TYR A 166 25.74 -20.62 43.97
C TYR A 166 24.28 -20.23 43.77
N HIS A 167 23.35 -21.18 43.56
CA HIS A 167 21.93 -20.88 43.33
C HIS A 167 21.24 -20.04 44.44
N GLN A 168 21.78 -20.03 45.67
CA GLN A 168 21.26 -19.24 46.79
C GLN A 168 21.62 -17.74 46.69
N THR A 169 22.70 -17.39 45.98
CA THR A 169 23.19 -16.00 45.85
C THR A 169 22.99 -15.42 44.45
N LEU A 170 22.81 -16.28 43.44
CA LEU A 170 22.57 -15.86 42.05
C LEU A 170 21.17 -15.29 41.83
N LYS A 171 21.06 -14.33 40.91
CA LYS A 171 19.77 -13.74 40.49
C LYS A 171 19.08 -14.64 39.45
N LEU A 172 18.59 -15.79 39.93
CA LEU A 172 17.85 -16.78 39.15
C LEU A 172 16.59 -16.19 38.48
N SER A 173 16.29 -16.66 37.28
CA SER A 173 14.97 -16.56 36.64
C SER A 173 13.88 -17.25 37.48
N ASN A 174 12.60 -16.97 37.22
CA ASN A 174 11.49 -17.62 37.93
C ASN A 174 11.56 -19.15 37.74
N LEU A 175 11.63 -19.62 36.49
CA LEU A 175 11.76 -21.04 36.16
C LEU A 175 12.94 -21.70 36.89
N SER A 176 14.11 -21.06 36.96
CA SER A 176 15.23 -21.61 37.73
C SER A 176 15.01 -21.62 39.25
N LYS A 177 14.32 -20.63 39.84
CA LYS A 177 13.94 -20.69 41.26
C LYS A 177 13.01 -21.86 41.52
N ASP A 178 11.98 -21.99 40.70
CA ASP A 178 10.97 -23.03 40.81
C ASP A 178 11.63 -24.42 40.70
N ILE A 179 12.53 -24.62 39.72
CA ILE A 179 13.34 -25.85 39.56
C ILE A 179 14.19 -26.15 40.80
N MET A 180 14.93 -25.16 41.33
CA MET A 180 15.82 -25.40 42.47
C MET A 180 15.03 -25.67 43.77
N ALA A 181 13.77 -25.22 43.87
CA ALA A 181 12.93 -25.33 45.06
C ALA A 181 12.24 -26.69 45.26
N GLN A 182 11.90 -27.43 44.19
CA GLN A 182 11.17 -28.72 44.33
C GLN A 182 11.96 -29.74 45.15
N GLU A 183 11.34 -30.57 45.98
CA GLU A 183 12.05 -31.58 46.79
C GLU A 183 11.95 -32.99 46.18
N SER A 184 10.90 -33.27 45.41
CA SER A 184 10.69 -34.55 44.71
C SER A 184 10.99 -34.47 43.20
N TYR A 185 11.38 -35.61 42.62
CA TYR A 185 11.42 -35.78 41.16
C TYR A 185 10.03 -35.66 40.51
N GLU A 186 8.96 -36.05 41.22
CA GLU A 186 7.57 -35.98 40.72
C GLU A 186 7.10 -34.53 40.59
N GLU A 187 7.38 -33.71 41.61
CA GLU A 187 7.15 -32.27 41.62
C GLU A 187 7.90 -31.60 40.46
N LEU A 188 9.19 -31.93 40.29
CA LEU A 188 10.02 -31.38 39.21
C LEU A 188 9.54 -31.80 37.81
N LEU A 189 9.04 -33.03 37.64
CA LEU A 189 8.38 -33.45 36.40
C LEU A 189 7.12 -32.63 36.13
N SER A 190 6.26 -32.44 37.13
CA SER A 190 5.01 -31.66 36.99
C SER A 190 5.26 -30.18 36.66
N LEU A 191 6.32 -29.59 37.21
CA LEU A 191 6.76 -28.22 36.91
C LEU A 191 7.25 -28.09 35.45
N LEU A 192 7.99 -29.09 34.96
CA LEU A 192 8.48 -29.10 33.58
C LEU A 192 7.34 -29.39 32.58
N GLU A 193 6.43 -30.31 32.89
CA GLU A 193 5.25 -30.61 32.08
C GLU A 193 4.31 -29.40 31.98
N SER A 194 4.02 -28.72 33.09
CA SER A 194 3.22 -27.48 33.06
C SER A 194 3.91 -26.35 32.28
N SER A 195 5.25 -26.28 32.34
CA SER A 195 6.05 -25.33 31.54
C SER A 195 6.02 -25.62 30.03
N ILE A 196 6.03 -26.90 29.63
CA ILE A 196 5.89 -27.32 28.22
C ILE A 196 4.48 -26.99 27.71
N ASN A 197 3.45 -27.44 28.43
CA ASN A 197 2.05 -27.17 28.11
C ASN A 197 1.71 -25.67 28.06
N GLY A 198 2.40 -24.84 28.85
CA GLY A 198 2.29 -23.39 28.80
C GLY A 198 2.84 -22.77 27.51
N LEU A 199 3.97 -23.27 27.01
CA LEU A 199 4.54 -22.82 25.73
C LEU A 199 3.68 -23.25 24.54
N GLU A 200 3.14 -24.46 24.53
CA GLU A 200 2.32 -24.94 23.41
C GLU A 200 0.98 -24.18 23.30
N LYS A 201 0.41 -23.75 24.42
CA LYS A 201 -0.73 -22.81 24.45
C LYS A 201 -0.34 -21.41 23.96
N GLN A 202 0.88 -20.95 24.24
CA GLN A 202 1.39 -19.69 23.72
C GLN A 202 1.62 -19.76 22.19
N GLU A 203 2.28 -20.80 21.70
CA GLU A 203 2.56 -20.98 20.26
C GLU A 203 1.28 -21.19 19.44
N SER A 204 0.31 -21.97 19.92
CA SER A 204 -1.00 -22.12 19.26
C SER A 204 -1.86 -20.85 19.26
N THR A 205 -1.55 -19.86 20.11
CA THR A 205 -2.15 -18.51 20.04
C THR A 205 -1.57 -17.67 18.90
N TYR A 206 -0.32 -17.93 18.49
CA TYR A 206 0.34 -17.21 17.39
C TYR A 206 0.17 -17.94 16.05
N ALA A 207 -0.93 -17.67 15.35
CA ALA A 207 -1.11 -18.11 13.97
C ALA A 207 0.05 -17.62 13.08
N HIS A 208 0.94 -18.53 12.68
CA HIS A 208 2.12 -18.24 11.87
C HIS A 208 1.74 -17.87 10.41
N ILE A 209 1.32 -16.62 10.20
CA ILE A 209 1.09 -16.07 8.86
C ILE A 209 2.43 -16.04 8.09
N PRO A 210 2.55 -16.72 6.93
CA PRO A 210 3.79 -16.71 6.16
C PRO A 210 4.15 -15.29 5.72
N GLN A 211 5.37 -14.84 6.01
CA GLN A 211 5.83 -13.45 5.76
C GLN A 211 5.58 -12.99 4.31
N ARG A 212 5.66 -13.91 3.33
CA ARG A 212 5.33 -13.62 1.92
C ARG A 212 3.88 -13.19 1.72
N LYS A 213 2.91 -13.84 2.38
CA LYS A 213 1.49 -13.44 2.35
C LYS A 213 1.26 -12.10 3.05
N TRP A 214 1.90 -11.90 4.21
CA TRP A 214 1.85 -10.64 4.96
C TRP A 214 2.37 -9.45 4.13
N ASN A 215 3.55 -9.59 3.52
CA ASN A 215 4.15 -8.54 2.72
C ASN A 215 3.33 -8.22 1.46
N ILE A 216 2.79 -9.24 0.77
CA ILE A 216 1.87 -9.02 -0.36
C ILE A 216 0.65 -8.21 0.10
N ASN A 217 -0.05 -8.64 1.15
CA ASN A 217 -1.24 -7.93 1.65
C ASN A 217 -0.92 -6.49 2.06
N ARG A 218 0.21 -6.26 2.74
CA ARG A 218 0.69 -4.92 3.13
C ARG A 218 0.91 -4.01 1.92
N TYR A 219 1.60 -4.49 0.88
CA TYR A 219 1.88 -3.68 -0.31
C TYR A 219 0.65 -3.52 -1.21
N SER A 220 -0.24 -4.52 -1.30
CA SER A 220 -1.53 -4.39 -2.00
C SER A 220 -2.41 -3.32 -1.36
N LEU A 221 -2.48 -3.25 -0.03
CA LEU A 221 -3.26 -2.23 0.68
C LEU A 221 -2.67 -0.82 0.50
N ILE A 222 -1.34 -0.67 0.52
CA ILE A 222 -0.66 0.60 0.23
C ILE A 222 -0.91 1.03 -1.23
N GLY A 223 -0.79 0.12 -2.20
CA GLY A 223 -1.05 0.40 -3.61
C GLY A 223 -2.50 0.80 -3.88
N ALA A 224 -3.46 0.12 -3.24
CA ALA A 224 -4.87 0.47 -3.32
C ALA A 224 -5.14 1.87 -2.74
N ALA A 225 -4.55 2.22 -1.59
CA ALA A 225 -4.69 3.55 -1.00
C ALA A 225 -4.12 4.66 -1.90
N ILE A 226 -2.94 4.46 -2.50
CA ILE A 226 -2.32 5.42 -3.43
C ILE A 226 -3.21 5.65 -4.67
N LEU A 227 -3.85 4.60 -5.19
CA LEU A 227 -4.76 4.70 -6.35
C LEU A 227 -6.11 5.34 -6.00
N LEU A 228 -6.61 5.18 -4.76
CA LEU A 228 -7.88 5.75 -4.32
C LEU A 228 -7.84 7.28 -4.16
N ILE A 229 -6.72 7.85 -3.72
CA ILE A 229 -6.57 9.29 -3.47
C ILE A 229 -6.90 10.16 -4.70
N PRO A 230 -6.28 9.97 -5.89
CA PRO A 230 -6.60 10.78 -7.07
C PRO A 230 -8.04 10.55 -7.57
N ALA A 231 -8.60 9.34 -7.41
CA ALA A 231 -9.99 9.06 -7.75
C ALA A 231 -10.98 9.83 -6.86
N ILE A 232 -10.69 9.94 -5.55
CA ILE A 232 -11.45 10.78 -4.62
C ILE A 232 -11.35 12.27 -5.01
N ILE A 233 -10.15 12.77 -5.33
CA ILE A 233 -9.94 14.18 -5.71
C ILE A 233 -10.72 14.52 -6.99
N TYR A 234 -10.68 13.64 -8.00
CA TYR A 234 -11.44 13.82 -9.24
C TYR A 234 -12.96 13.82 -9.01
N LEU A 235 -13.45 12.94 -8.13
CA LEU A 235 -14.86 12.87 -7.77
C LEU A 235 -15.33 14.15 -7.03
N PHE A 236 -14.52 14.68 -6.11
CA PHE A 236 -14.81 15.97 -5.46
C PHE A 236 -14.81 17.14 -6.46
N TYR A 237 -13.84 17.19 -7.38
CA TYR A 237 -13.82 18.22 -8.43
C TYR A 237 -15.07 18.14 -9.34
N THR A 238 -15.49 16.94 -9.70
CA THR A 238 -16.69 16.72 -10.51
C THR A 238 -17.94 17.23 -9.80
N ILE A 239 -18.14 16.89 -8.53
CA ILE A 239 -19.32 17.27 -7.75
C ILE A 239 -19.32 18.77 -7.40
N LEU A 240 -18.18 19.34 -7.02
CA LEU A 240 -18.11 20.72 -6.50
C LEU A 240 -17.91 21.80 -7.58
N VAL A 241 -17.42 21.44 -8.77
CA VAL A 241 -17.11 22.39 -9.85
C VAL A 241 -17.87 22.07 -11.13
N VAL A 242 -17.80 20.82 -11.61
CA VAL A 242 -18.38 20.46 -12.92
C VAL A 242 -19.90 20.37 -12.85
N GLN A 243 -20.46 19.68 -11.86
CA GLN A 243 -21.90 19.50 -11.72
C GLN A 243 -22.68 20.82 -11.59
N PRO A 244 -22.38 21.74 -10.65
CA PRO A 244 -23.14 23.00 -10.54
C PRO A 244 -23.00 23.90 -11.79
N LYS A 245 -21.87 23.79 -12.52
CA LYS A 245 -21.69 24.47 -13.82
C LYS A 245 -22.64 23.91 -14.89
N GLN A 246 -22.85 22.60 -14.95
CA GLN A 246 -23.81 21.98 -15.88
C GLN A 246 -25.27 22.23 -15.46
N GLU A 247 -25.57 22.22 -14.15
CA GLU A 247 -26.92 22.56 -13.64
C GLU A 247 -27.29 24.02 -13.99
N ALA A 248 -26.35 24.95 -13.85
CA ALA A 248 -26.52 26.33 -14.29
C ALA A 248 -26.79 26.47 -15.80
N TYR A 249 -26.13 25.66 -16.65
CA TYR A 249 -26.34 25.66 -18.10
C TYR A 249 -27.70 25.08 -18.53
N VAL A 250 -28.22 24.09 -17.80
CA VAL A 250 -29.58 23.59 -18.05
C VAL A 250 -30.62 24.64 -17.62
N LYS A 251 -30.38 25.28 -16.47
CA LYS A 251 -31.25 26.34 -15.93
C LYS A 251 -31.22 27.63 -16.77
N SER A 252 -30.09 28.00 -17.35
CA SER A 252 -30.01 29.17 -18.25
C SER A 252 -30.87 28.97 -19.49
N GLY A 253 -30.82 27.79 -20.11
CA GLY A 253 -31.67 27.47 -21.27
C GLY A 253 -33.17 27.48 -20.93
N GLU A 254 -33.55 27.01 -19.74
CA GLU A 254 -34.93 27.11 -19.24
C GLU A 254 -35.38 28.57 -19.08
N LEU A 255 -34.57 29.39 -18.40
CA LEU A 255 -34.84 30.83 -18.20
C LEU A 255 -34.85 31.63 -19.52
N PHE A 256 -33.99 31.27 -20.47
CA PHE A 256 -33.93 31.88 -21.80
C PHE A 256 -35.20 31.59 -22.60
N LEU A 257 -35.71 30.35 -22.55
CA LEU A 257 -36.97 29.95 -23.18
C LEU A 257 -38.21 30.58 -22.50
N GLU A 258 -38.13 30.92 -21.20
CA GLU A 258 -39.13 31.75 -20.51
C GLU A 258 -39.01 33.25 -20.82
N GLY A 259 -37.98 33.70 -21.55
CA GLY A 259 -37.73 35.11 -21.88
C GLY A 259 -37.14 35.95 -20.74
N LYS A 260 -36.54 35.30 -19.73
CA LYS A 260 -36.01 35.94 -18.51
C LYS A 260 -34.52 36.27 -18.62
N TYR A 261 -34.17 37.11 -19.59
CA TYR A 261 -32.79 37.43 -19.95
C TYR A 261 -31.92 37.92 -18.77
N SER A 262 -32.49 38.64 -17.80
CA SER A 262 -31.77 39.03 -16.57
C SER A 262 -31.43 37.84 -15.67
N GLU A 263 -32.33 36.87 -15.50
CA GLU A 263 -32.09 35.67 -14.68
C GLU A 263 -31.05 34.75 -15.34
N VAL A 264 -30.96 34.76 -16.68
CA VAL A 264 -29.90 34.07 -17.45
C VAL A 264 -28.51 34.67 -17.14
N ILE A 265 -28.42 36.00 -17.10
CA ILE A 265 -27.18 36.71 -16.75
C ILE A 265 -26.76 36.38 -15.31
N GLU A 266 -27.67 36.48 -14.34
CA GLU A 266 -27.38 36.21 -12.92
C GLU A 266 -26.92 34.77 -12.66
N GLU A 267 -27.49 33.77 -13.34
CA GLU A 267 -27.07 32.37 -13.17
C GLU A 267 -25.72 32.08 -13.84
N LEU A 268 -25.33 32.82 -14.89
CA LEU A 268 -24.12 32.55 -15.67
C LEU A 268 -22.92 33.45 -15.35
N ASP A 269 -23.12 34.58 -14.65
CA ASP A 269 -22.10 35.57 -14.28
C ASP A 269 -20.79 34.95 -13.76
N LYS A 270 -20.90 34.16 -12.70
CA LYS A 270 -19.83 33.42 -12.00
C LYS A 270 -18.99 32.44 -12.85
N TYR A 271 -19.32 32.21 -14.13
CA TYR A 271 -18.59 31.29 -15.01
C TYR A 271 -17.88 32.05 -16.15
N ASN A 272 -16.68 31.57 -16.51
CA ASN A 272 -15.94 32.01 -17.70
C ASN A 272 -16.74 31.67 -18.98
N PRO A 273 -17.01 32.65 -19.87
CA PRO A 273 -17.75 32.39 -21.10
C PRO A 273 -16.95 31.65 -22.17
N GLU A 274 -15.62 31.66 -22.13
CA GLU A 274 -14.81 30.83 -23.04
C GLU A 274 -15.02 29.33 -22.77
N ASP A 275 -15.24 28.95 -21.50
CA ASP A 275 -15.52 27.57 -21.09
C ASP A 275 -17.02 27.19 -21.20
N MET A 276 -17.86 28.00 -21.86
CA MET A 276 -19.28 27.71 -22.09
C MET A 276 -19.51 26.95 -23.41
N PRO A 277 -20.49 26.02 -23.46
CA PRO A 277 -20.98 25.48 -24.72
C PRO A 277 -21.51 26.59 -25.65
N TYR A 278 -21.31 26.44 -26.96
CA TYR A 278 -21.74 27.40 -28.00
C TYR A 278 -23.20 27.91 -27.85
N VAL A 279 -24.13 27.02 -27.50
CA VAL A 279 -25.55 27.39 -27.29
C VAL A 279 -25.73 28.28 -26.05
N VAL A 280 -24.99 28.03 -24.97
CA VAL A 280 -25.01 28.85 -23.75
C VAL A 280 -24.35 30.21 -23.99
N GLN A 281 -23.29 30.26 -24.82
CA GLN A 281 -22.70 31.53 -25.28
C GLN A 281 -23.73 32.36 -26.07
N TYR A 282 -24.47 31.72 -26.99
CA TYR A 282 -25.57 32.36 -27.73
C TYR A 282 -26.69 32.87 -26.80
N GLU A 283 -27.17 32.04 -25.87
CA GLU A 283 -28.19 32.39 -24.88
C GLU A 283 -27.77 33.62 -24.05
N LEU A 284 -26.53 33.61 -23.54
CA LEU A 284 -26.01 34.67 -22.69
C LEU A 284 -25.73 35.96 -23.47
N ALA A 285 -25.14 35.88 -24.67
CA ALA A 285 -24.90 37.04 -25.53
C ALA A 285 -26.22 37.72 -25.95
N SER A 286 -27.21 36.92 -26.36
CA SER A 286 -28.56 37.39 -26.68
C SER A 286 -29.24 38.04 -25.46
N SER A 287 -28.98 37.50 -24.26
CA SER A 287 -29.51 38.05 -23.00
C SER A 287 -28.90 39.41 -22.66
N TYR A 288 -27.57 39.55 -22.81
CA TYR A 288 -26.91 40.85 -22.63
C TYR A 288 -27.39 41.88 -23.65
N VAL A 289 -27.49 41.54 -24.94
CA VAL A 289 -28.00 42.46 -25.99
C VAL A 289 -29.45 42.88 -25.76
N THR A 290 -30.28 42.00 -25.20
CA THR A 290 -31.68 42.34 -24.87
C THR A 290 -31.77 43.31 -23.69
N ASN A 291 -30.80 43.27 -22.77
CA ASN A 291 -30.74 44.12 -21.58
C ASN A 291 -29.85 45.38 -21.77
N GLU A 292 -29.06 45.47 -22.85
CA GLU A 292 -28.17 46.59 -23.15
C GLU A 292 -28.95 47.80 -23.71
N ASN A 293 -28.47 49.01 -23.42
CA ASN A 293 -29.12 50.27 -23.76
C ASN A 293 -28.86 50.68 -25.23
N LEU A 294 -29.28 49.82 -26.16
CA LEU A 294 -29.28 50.05 -27.60
C LEU A 294 -30.58 50.71 -28.05
N ASP A 295 -30.51 51.58 -29.06
CA ASP A 295 -31.71 52.03 -29.81
C ASP A 295 -32.37 50.85 -30.53
N ASP A 296 -33.68 50.91 -30.79
CA ASP A 296 -34.43 49.77 -31.34
C ASP A 296 -33.88 49.35 -32.71
N ALA A 297 -33.51 50.31 -33.57
CA ALA A 297 -32.89 50.03 -34.87
C ALA A 297 -31.48 49.41 -34.75
N GLN A 298 -30.75 49.72 -33.67
CA GLN A 298 -29.46 49.10 -33.37
C GLN A 298 -29.63 47.69 -32.83
N ARG A 299 -30.61 47.49 -31.92
CA ARG A 299 -30.92 46.18 -31.33
C ARG A 299 -31.39 45.19 -32.40
N ASP A 300 -32.23 45.63 -33.35
CA ASP A 300 -32.63 44.81 -34.50
C ASP A 300 -31.44 44.46 -35.41
N ALA A 301 -30.53 45.41 -35.68
CA ALA A 301 -29.32 45.11 -36.47
C ALA A 301 -28.44 44.04 -35.80
N VAL A 302 -28.24 44.13 -34.47
CA VAL A 302 -27.47 43.15 -33.70
C VAL A 302 -28.19 41.80 -33.59
N ASN A 303 -29.51 41.79 -33.38
CA ASN A 303 -30.31 40.56 -33.33
C ASN A 303 -30.30 39.79 -34.67
N ASN A 304 -30.19 40.49 -35.80
CA ASN A 304 -30.01 39.86 -37.12
C ASN A 304 -28.61 39.25 -37.31
N LEU A 305 -27.60 39.70 -36.53
CA LEU A 305 -26.24 39.15 -36.54
C LEU A 305 -26.05 38.01 -35.53
N ILE A 306 -26.75 38.04 -34.38
CA ILE A 306 -26.67 36.99 -33.34
C ILE A 306 -27.62 35.84 -33.71
N THR A 307 -27.06 34.82 -34.35
CA THR A 307 -27.77 33.62 -34.80
C THR A 307 -26.99 32.37 -34.37
N LEU A 308 -27.61 31.18 -34.41
CA LEU A 308 -26.91 29.90 -34.20
C LEU A 308 -25.96 29.51 -35.37
N GLN A 309 -25.61 30.44 -36.26
CA GLN A 309 -24.59 30.27 -37.30
C GLN A 309 -23.43 31.29 -37.17
N THR A 310 -23.49 32.17 -36.18
CA THR A 310 -22.49 33.24 -35.98
C THR A 310 -21.19 32.69 -35.37
N ASP A 311 -20.08 33.37 -35.60
CA ASP A 311 -18.81 33.02 -34.95
C ASP A 311 -18.91 33.15 -33.42
N PRO A 312 -18.43 32.15 -32.64
CA PRO A 312 -18.43 32.21 -31.18
C PRO A 312 -17.78 33.47 -30.60
N GLN A 313 -16.78 34.03 -31.29
CA GLN A 313 -16.13 35.28 -30.87
C GLN A 313 -17.12 36.44 -30.79
N TYR A 314 -18.12 36.52 -31.69
CA TYR A 314 -19.12 37.59 -31.63
C TYR A 314 -20.08 37.45 -30.44
N PHE A 315 -20.28 36.22 -29.93
CA PHE A 315 -20.97 36.04 -28.65
C PHE A 315 -20.10 36.50 -27.48
N LEU A 316 -18.82 36.13 -27.47
CA LEU A 316 -17.86 36.56 -26.44
C LEU A 316 -17.74 38.10 -26.40
N TYR A 317 -17.73 38.78 -27.55
CA TYR A 317 -17.81 40.25 -27.64
C TYR A 317 -18.97 40.81 -26.82
N TRP A 318 -20.22 40.38 -27.09
CA TRP A 318 -21.39 40.90 -26.38
C TRP A 318 -21.45 40.50 -24.91
N ILE A 319 -20.89 39.34 -24.54
CA ILE A 319 -20.74 38.93 -23.14
C ILE A 319 -19.71 39.81 -22.41
N TYR A 320 -18.61 40.18 -23.08
CA TYR A 320 -17.56 41.03 -22.52
C TYR A 320 -18.05 42.48 -22.36
N ILE A 321 -18.73 43.04 -23.38
CA ILE A 321 -19.47 44.32 -23.28
C ILE A 321 -20.43 44.30 -22.07
N GLY A 322 -21.29 43.28 -21.99
CA GLY A 322 -22.30 43.14 -20.93
C GLY A 322 -21.75 42.92 -19.52
N ARG A 323 -20.47 42.56 -19.39
CA ARG A 323 -19.74 42.40 -18.12
C ARG A 323 -18.80 43.56 -17.80
N GLY A 324 -18.67 44.57 -18.67
CA GLY A 324 -17.71 45.67 -18.51
C GLY A 324 -16.24 45.27 -18.77
N MET A 325 -16.00 44.15 -19.46
CA MET A 325 -14.68 43.74 -19.96
C MET A 325 -14.46 44.34 -21.35
N ASN A 326 -14.49 45.68 -21.43
CA ASN A 326 -14.57 46.39 -22.70
C ASN A 326 -13.24 46.41 -23.47
N GLU A 327 -12.10 46.20 -22.81
CA GLU A 327 -10.79 46.07 -23.47
C GLU A 327 -10.74 44.76 -24.29
N GLU A 328 -11.13 43.65 -23.64
CA GLU A 328 -11.24 42.33 -24.26
C GLU A 328 -12.31 42.30 -25.37
N ALA A 329 -13.41 43.04 -25.21
CA ALA A 329 -14.41 43.21 -26.26
C ALA A 329 -13.84 43.96 -27.48
N VAL A 330 -13.10 45.06 -27.28
CA VAL A 330 -12.47 45.81 -28.38
C VAL A 330 -11.48 44.93 -29.15
N ASP A 331 -10.66 44.13 -28.47
CA ASP A 331 -9.70 43.24 -29.15
C ASP A 331 -10.39 42.12 -29.95
N ILE A 332 -11.52 41.58 -29.48
CA ILE A 332 -12.35 40.67 -30.29
C ILE A 332 -12.95 41.39 -31.50
N ALA A 333 -13.46 42.61 -31.33
CA ALA A 333 -14.03 43.38 -32.44
C ALA A 333 -12.96 43.73 -33.50
N ARG A 334 -11.72 43.99 -33.06
CA ARG A 334 -10.54 44.14 -33.92
C ARG A 334 -10.22 42.85 -34.68
N SER A 335 -10.22 41.68 -34.01
CA SER A 335 -9.94 40.39 -34.69
C SER A 335 -11.03 39.94 -35.66
N LEU A 336 -12.28 40.39 -35.47
CA LEU A 336 -13.39 40.18 -36.40
C LEU A 336 -13.47 41.25 -37.53
N GLU A 337 -12.62 42.29 -37.48
CA GLU A 337 -12.67 43.48 -38.34
C GLU A 337 -14.03 44.23 -38.33
N PHE A 338 -14.87 44.00 -37.31
CA PHE A 338 -16.24 44.54 -37.20
C PHE A 338 -16.22 46.01 -36.74
N ARG A 339 -15.96 46.92 -37.68
CA ARG A 339 -15.75 48.37 -37.46
C ARG A 339 -16.76 49.05 -36.53
N ASP A 340 -18.07 48.80 -36.70
CA ASP A 340 -19.10 49.36 -35.82
C ASP A 340 -19.03 48.81 -34.38
N SER A 341 -18.62 47.54 -34.20
CA SER A 341 -18.38 46.93 -32.88
C SER A 341 -17.09 47.44 -32.24
N ILE A 342 -16.04 47.72 -33.03
CA ILE A 342 -14.82 48.38 -32.53
C ILE A 342 -15.17 49.76 -31.98
N ILE A 343 -15.93 50.57 -32.72
CA ILE A 343 -16.40 51.89 -32.27
C ILE A 343 -17.25 51.77 -31.00
N TYR A 344 -18.16 50.80 -30.92
CA TYR A 344 -19.03 50.61 -29.76
C TYR A 344 -18.24 50.21 -28.50
N GLY A 345 -17.35 49.21 -28.62
CA GLY A 345 -16.47 48.79 -27.53
C GLY A 345 -15.56 49.92 -27.05
N LEU A 346 -14.96 50.68 -27.97
CA LEU A 346 -14.12 51.84 -27.62
C LEU A 346 -14.94 52.93 -26.89
N LEU A 347 -16.19 53.16 -27.27
CA LEU A 347 -17.08 54.10 -26.57
C LEU A 347 -17.42 53.63 -25.15
N LYS A 348 -17.58 52.33 -24.92
CA LYS A 348 -17.78 51.74 -23.57
C LYS A 348 -16.50 51.78 -22.72
N TYR A 349 -15.35 51.38 -23.29
CA TYR A 349 -14.04 51.46 -22.64
C TYR A 349 -13.68 52.91 -22.22
N LYS A 350 -14.10 53.90 -23.03
CA LYS A 350 -14.00 55.33 -22.68
C LYS A 350 -14.78 55.70 -21.42
N GLU A 351 -15.88 55.02 -21.12
CA GLU A 351 -16.65 55.21 -19.89
C GLU A 351 -15.97 54.55 -18.69
N ASP A 352 -15.35 53.38 -18.87
CA ASP A 352 -14.52 52.73 -17.84
C ASP A 352 -13.31 53.59 -17.46
N VAL A 353 -12.55 54.08 -18.44
CA VAL A 353 -11.39 54.97 -18.22
C VAL A 353 -11.83 56.25 -17.49
N LYS A 354 -13.01 56.80 -17.82
CA LYS A 354 -13.62 57.92 -17.08
C LYS A 354 -14.02 57.56 -15.64
N ALA A 355 -14.54 56.36 -15.39
CA ALA A 355 -14.93 55.89 -14.06
C ALA A 355 -13.75 55.39 -13.20
N ASN A 356 -12.60 55.10 -13.81
CA ASN A 356 -11.45 54.50 -13.12
C ASN A 356 -10.71 55.51 -12.22
N ASP A 357 -10.83 55.35 -10.90
CA ASP A 357 -10.15 56.17 -9.87
C ASP A 357 -8.67 55.80 -9.65
N LYS A 358 -8.15 54.74 -10.30
CA LYS A 358 -6.76 54.26 -10.09
C LYS A 358 -5.73 54.95 -10.99
N LEU A 359 -6.17 55.49 -12.13
CA LEU A 359 -5.32 56.20 -13.09
C LEU A 359 -5.02 57.62 -12.61
N SER A 360 -3.80 58.11 -12.83
CA SER A 360 -3.54 59.55 -12.66
C SER A 360 -4.27 60.37 -13.73
N GLY A 361 -4.50 61.65 -13.47
CA GLY A 361 -5.19 62.54 -14.42
C GLY A 361 -4.47 62.69 -15.77
N GLU A 362 -3.15 62.48 -15.81
CA GLU A 362 -2.35 62.55 -17.04
C GLU A 362 -2.46 61.26 -17.87
N GLU A 363 -2.34 60.09 -17.23
CA GLU A 363 -2.57 58.78 -17.87
C GLU A 363 -3.99 58.68 -18.42
N LYS A 364 -4.98 59.05 -17.59
CA LYS A 364 -6.40 59.07 -17.91
C LYS A 364 -6.74 60.00 -19.07
N GLN A 365 -6.13 61.19 -19.16
CA GLN A 365 -6.32 62.06 -20.32
C GLN A 365 -5.70 61.46 -21.58
N LYS A 366 -4.49 60.91 -21.49
CA LYS A 366 -3.77 60.29 -22.61
C LYS A 366 -4.51 59.08 -23.19
N GLU A 367 -5.10 58.24 -22.35
CA GLU A 367 -5.95 57.11 -22.78
C GLU A 367 -7.23 57.61 -23.45
N LEU A 368 -7.91 58.61 -22.88
CA LEU A 368 -9.10 59.20 -23.49
C LEU A 368 -8.81 59.89 -24.83
N ASP A 369 -7.68 60.57 -24.97
CA ASP A 369 -7.22 61.19 -26.22
C ASP A 369 -6.96 60.13 -27.30
N ALA A 370 -6.31 59.01 -26.93
CA ALA A 370 -6.05 57.89 -27.83
C ALA A 370 -7.36 57.21 -28.31
N ILE A 371 -8.29 56.95 -27.38
CA ILE A 371 -9.61 56.38 -27.69
C ILE A 371 -10.43 57.35 -28.57
N GLU A 372 -10.36 58.66 -28.32
CA GLU A 372 -11.02 59.67 -29.15
C GLU A 372 -10.44 59.75 -30.56
N GLN A 373 -9.12 59.58 -30.72
CA GLN A 373 -8.49 59.49 -32.03
C GLN A 373 -8.90 58.21 -32.76
N GLU A 374 -8.81 57.04 -32.13
CA GLU A 374 -9.16 55.75 -32.76
C GLU A 374 -10.64 55.71 -33.18
N VAL A 375 -11.56 56.16 -32.31
CA VAL A 375 -13.00 56.28 -32.63
C VAL A 375 -13.26 57.27 -33.77
N LYS A 376 -12.43 58.31 -33.92
CA LYS A 376 -12.55 59.26 -35.04
C LYS A 376 -12.06 58.65 -36.35
N GLU A 377 -10.92 57.97 -36.32
CA GLU A 377 -10.34 57.30 -37.49
C GLU A 377 -11.32 56.26 -38.06
N TYR A 378 -11.81 55.32 -37.23
CA TYR A 378 -12.82 54.34 -37.68
C TYR A 378 -14.12 54.98 -38.20
N LYS A 379 -14.54 56.14 -37.67
CA LYS A 379 -15.73 56.85 -38.19
C LYS A 379 -15.50 57.49 -39.55
N GLN A 380 -14.32 58.06 -39.78
CA GLN A 380 -13.94 58.59 -41.09
C GLN A 380 -13.86 57.47 -42.12
N ASP A 381 -13.22 56.35 -41.76
CA ASP A 381 -13.13 55.12 -42.55
C ASP A 381 -14.51 54.58 -43.00
N ILE A 382 -15.48 54.53 -42.09
CA ILE A 382 -16.86 54.10 -42.40
C ILE A 382 -17.59 55.12 -43.28
N GLU A 383 -17.38 56.43 -43.08
CA GLU A 383 -18.03 57.47 -43.89
C GLU A 383 -17.46 57.51 -45.33
N GLU A 384 -16.16 57.25 -45.49
CA GLU A 384 -15.52 57.12 -46.81
C GLU A 384 -15.95 55.82 -47.52
N GLN A 385 -16.02 54.69 -46.82
CA GLN A 385 -16.58 53.45 -47.38
C GLN A 385 -18.04 53.60 -47.82
N LYS A 386 -18.89 54.27 -47.03
CA LYS A 386 -20.30 54.52 -47.40
C LYS A 386 -20.44 55.39 -48.65
N LYS A 387 -19.59 56.41 -48.81
CA LYS A 387 -19.55 57.22 -50.05
C LYS A 387 -19.11 56.40 -51.26
N LEU A 388 -18.08 55.57 -51.13
CA LEU A 388 -17.62 54.68 -52.21
C LEU A 388 -18.69 53.63 -52.60
N GLU A 389 -19.44 53.13 -51.61
CA GLU A 389 -20.60 52.25 -51.86
C GLU A 389 -21.77 52.99 -52.51
N GLU A 390 -22.07 54.23 -52.13
CA GLU A 390 -23.13 55.04 -52.73
C GLU A 390 -22.77 55.47 -54.15
N GLU A 391 -21.52 55.89 -54.40
CA GLU A 391 -21.00 56.20 -55.73
C GLU A 391 -21.04 54.96 -56.65
N SER A 392 -20.59 53.78 -56.18
CA SER A 392 -20.66 52.56 -56.99
C SER A 392 -22.09 52.10 -57.28
N LYS A 393 -23.04 52.25 -56.33
CA LYS A 393 -24.46 51.97 -56.58
C LYS A 393 -25.08 52.97 -57.55
N MET A 394 -24.72 54.25 -57.49
CA MET A 394 -25.16 55.25 -58.47
C MET A 394 -24.56 55.01 -59.86
N GLU A 395 -23.32 54.49 -59.96
CA GLU A 395 -22.76 54.05 -61.24
C GLU A 395 -23.47 52.80 -61.79
N GLU A 396 -23.80 51.80 -60.96
CA GLU A 396 -24.57 50.62 -61.38
C GLU A 396 -26.00 50.99 -61.82
N GLU A 397 -26.71 51.83 -61.06
CA GLU A 397 -28.05 52.31 -61.46
C GLU A 397 -28.00 53.19 -62.72
N SER A 398 -26.97 54.03 -62.89
CA SER A 398 -26.76 54.81 -64.11
C SER A 398 -26.48 53.92 -65.33
N GLN A 399 -25.70 52.85 -65.16
CA GLN A 399 -25.48 51.86 -66.22
C GLN A 399 -26.75 51.06 -66.54
N ALA A 400 -27.57 50.73 -65.54
CA ALA A 400 -28.87 50.08 -65.74
C ALA A 400 -29.87 50.99 -66.47
N ALA A 401 -29.93 52.28 -66.14
CA ALA A 401 -30.75 53.26 -66.83
C ALA A 401 -30.31 53.46 -68.29
N THR A 402 -29.00 53.57 -68.53
CA THR A 402 -28.42 53.73 -69.88
C THR A 402 -28.72 52.51 -70.79
N GLN A 403 -28.96 51.33 -70.22
CA GLN A 403 -29.37 50.14 -70.98
C GLN A 403 -30.85 50.14 -71.40
N GLN A 404 -31.72 50.98 -70.83
CA GLN A 404 -33.14 51.03 -71.24
C GLN A 404 -33.38 51.86 -72.51
N GLU A 405 -32.54 52.85 -72.83
CA GLU A 405 -32.63 53.61 -74.09
C GLU A 405 -32.08 52.85 -75.32
N ALA A 406 -31.47 51.68 -75.13
CA ALA A 406 -30.81 50.91 -76.19
C ALA A 406 -31.65 49.73 -76.77
N VAL A 407 -32.92 49.58 -76.38
CA VAL A 407 -33.76 48.39 -76.72
C VAL A 407 -34.92 48.71 -77.66
N GLU A 408 -34.68 49.50 -78.72
CA GLU A 408 -35.61 49.62 -79.86
C GLU A 408 -35.12 48.83 -81.09
N THR A 409 -34.98 47.50 -80.96
CA THR A 409 -35.26 46.56 -82.08
C THR A 409 -35.51 45.14 -81.58
N GLN A 410 -36.55 44.51 -82.13
CA GLN A 410 -37.05 43.15 -81.81
C GLN A 410 -36.49 42.13 -82.85
N PRO A 411 -36.81 40.79 -82.84
CA PRO A 411 -37.77 40.05 -82.01
C PRO A 411 -37.31 38.66 -81.49
N ALA A 412 -38.23 37.95 -80.81
CA ALA A 412 -37.99 36.70 -80.08
C ALA A 412 -38.24 35.39 -80.88
N VAL A 413 -37.71 34.28 -80.35
CA VAL A 413 -38.05 32.87 -80.70
C VAL A 413 -38.26 32.04 -79.40
N VAL A 414 -38.93 30.88 -79.47
CA VAL A 414 -39.76 30.31 -78.38
C VAL A 414 -39.26 28.99 -77.76
N LYS A 415 -39.66 28.73 -76.50
CA LYS A 415 -39.42 27.54 -75.63
C LYS A 415 -39.93 26.18 -76.15
N LYS A 416 -39.32 25.08 -75.67
CA LYS A 416 -39.94 23.78 -75.24
C LYS A 416 -38.90 22.97 -74.40
N ALA A 417 -39.21 22.45 -73.19
CA ALA A 417 -39.89 21.17 -72.83
C ALA A 417 -38.94 19.93 -72.91
N GLU A 418 -38.95 18.88 -72.06
CA GLU A 418 -39.89 18.45 -70.97
C GLU A 418 -39.17 17.60 -69.83
N PRO A 419 -39.67 16.52 -69.18
CA PRO A 419 -40.27 16.52 -67.82
C PRO A 419 -39.63 15.64 -66.68
N LYS A 420 -40.26 15.70 -65.48
CA LYS A 420 -40.17 14.82 -64.25
C LYS A 420 -40.84 13.42 -64.48
N PRO A 421 -41.05 12.47 -63.49
CA PRO A 421 -40.83 12.40 -62.02
C PRO A 421 -39.93 11.14 -61.66
N PRO A 422 -40.04 10.31 -60.58
CA PRO A 422 -40.79 10.29 -59.29
C PRO A 422 -39.91 9.97 -58.02
N ALA A 423 -40.34 9.07 -57.11
CA ALA A 423 -39.72 8.74 -55.80
C ALA A 423 -39.90 7.25 -55.38
N LYS A 424 -39.48 6.85 -54.15
CA LYS A 424 -39.72 5.51 -53.53
C LYS A 424 -39.84 5.54 -51.99
N GLU A 425 -40.35 4.45 -51.41
CA GLU A 425 -41.02 4.41 -50.08
C GLU A 425 -40.31 3.55 -49.00
N THR A 426 -40.87 3.56 -47.77
CA THR A 426 -40.50 2.69 -46.62
C THR A 426 -41.30 1.38 -46.59
N PRO A 427 -40.91 0.40 -45.74
CA PRO A 427 -41.91 -0.26 -44.88
C PRO A 427 -41.44 -0.58 -43.44
N LYS A 428 -42.35 -1.15 -42.63
CA LYS A 428 -42.25 -1.34 -41.15
C LYS A 428 -41.87 -2.77 -40.71
N ALA A 429 -41.58 -2.92 -39.41
CA ALA A 429 -41.31 -4.18 -38.70
C ALA A 429 -42.57 -4.96 -38.22
N PRO A 430 -42.41 -6.20 -37.71
CA PRO A 430 -43.31 -6.79 -36.71
C PRO A 430 -42.58 -7.33 -35.44
N GLN A 431 -43.35 -7.92 -34.50
CA GLN A 431 -42.98 -8.17 -33.10
C GLN A 431 -42.81 -9.65 -32.65
N THR A 432 -41.93 -9.86 -31.66
CA THR A 432 -42.06 -10.70 -30.42
C THR A 432 -42.70 -12.10 -30.45
N LYS A 433 -41.98 -13.13 -29.92
CA LYS A 433 -42.47 -14.05 -28.85
C LYS A 433 -41.43 -15.00 -28.26
N GLU A 434 -41.75 -15.57 -27.08
CA GLU A 434 -40.89 -16.42 -26.25
C GLU A 434 -40.83 -17.89 -26.72
N LYS A 435 -39.81 -18.66 -26.27
CA LYS A 435 -40.06 -19.74 -25.27
C LYS A 435 -38.82 -20.41 -24.66
N THR A 436 -38.98 -20.79 -23.40
CA THR A 436 -38.05 -21.56 -22.56
C THR A 436 -37.96 -23.04 -22.97
N LYS A 437 -36.82 -23.69 -22.72
CA LYS A 437 -36.73 -25.14 -22.46
C LYS A 437 -35.56 -25.47 -21.51
N ALA A 438 -35.71 -26.53 -20.72
CA ALA A 438 -34.76 -27.03 -19.72
C ALA A 438 -34.69 -28.58 -19.79
N VAL A 439 -34.20 -29.25 -18.73
CA VAL A 439 -34.14 -30.73 -18.49
C VAL A 439 -32.93 -31.45 -19.13
N PRO A 440 -32.27 -32.45 -18.47
CA PRO A 440 -32.02 -32.77 -17.04
C PRO A 440 -30.49 -32.63 -16.69
N LYS A 441 -29.86 -32.96 -15.54
CA LYS A 441 -29.91 -34.11 -14.58
C LYS A 441 -29.52 -35.46 -15.22
N ASP A 442 -28.75 -36.38 -14.63
CA ASP A 442 -28.28 -36.58 -13.25
C ASP A 442 -26.85 -37.22 -13.20
N ALA A 443 -26.23 -37.22 -12.01
CA ALA A 443 -25.18 -38.11 -11.47
C ALA A 443 -23.94 -38.53 -12.32
N GLU A 444 -22.73 -38.18 -11.84
CA GLU A 444 -21.98 -39.00 -10.84
C GLU A 444 -21.23 -38.08 -9.86
#